data_AF-A0A7L3MUD5-F1
#
_entry.id   AF-A0A7L3MUD5-F1
#
_cell.length_a   1.000
_cell.length_b   1.000
_cell.length_c   1.000
_cell.angle_alpha   90.00
_cell.angle_beta   90.00
_cell.angle_gamma   90.00
#
_symmetry.space_group_name_H-M   'P 1'
#
loop_
_entity.id
_entity.type
_entity.pdbx_description
1 polymer ?
#
loop_
_entity_poly.entity_id
_entity_poly.type
_entity_poly.pdbx_seq_one_letter_code
_entity_poly.pdbx_strand_id
1 'polypeptide(L)'
;DGVAQGRGIKCSLCTKALKKIQALAGDNPDKVAVAAAMQKGCRVLGRAMGRLCQRLVKKYQDQITNRLPNGDMPRDICTAMGICRS
;
A
#
# COMPACT_ATOMS: atom_id res chain seq x y z
N ASP A 1 20.91 -9.35 16.56
CA ASP A 1 19.93 -9.71 15.51
C ASP A 1 18.71 -8.78 15.50
N GLY A 2 18.76 -7.63 14.81
CA GLY A 2 17.64 -6.66 14.80
C GLY A 2 17.00 -6.40 13.44
N VAL A 3 17.54 -6.98 12.37
CA VAL A 3 17.21 -6.60 10.97
C VAL A 3 16.31 -7.61 10.24
N ALA A 4 15.95 -8.73 10.87
CA ALA A 4 15.02 -9.72 10.30
C ALA A 4 13.55 -9.40 10.61
N GLN A 5 13.26 -8.85 11.79
CA GLN A 5 11.89 -8.61 12.27
C GLN A 5 11.23 -7.39 11.61
N GLY A 6 12.02 -6.37 11.24
CA GLY A 6 11.49 -5.16 10.61
C GLY A 6 10.97 -5.35 9.18
N ARG A 7 11.43 -6.39 8.45
CA ARG A 7 11.07 -6.59 7.03
C ARG A 7 9.78 -7.39 6.87
N GLY A 8 9.56 -8.39 7.71
CA GLY A 8 8.27 -9.09 7.80
C GLY A 8 7.14 -8.16 8.23
N ILE A 9 7.41 -7.27 9.19
CA ILE A 9 6.47 -6.23 9.63
C ILE A 9 6.13 -5.27 8.49
N LYS A 10 7.12 -4.80 7.71
CA LYS A 10 6.90 -3.96 6.52
C LYS A 10 6.05 -4.66 5.46
N CYS A 11 6.29 -5.95 5.21
CA CYS A 11 5.51 -6.74 4.27
C CYS A 11 4.06 -6.93 4.74
N SER A 12 3.85 -7.26 6.02
CA SER A 12 2.51 -7.40 6.60
C SER A 12 1.75 -6.07 6.59
N LEU A 13 2.43 -4.96 6.88
CA LEU A 13 1.85 -3.62 6.78
C LEU A 13 1.44 -3.27 5.34
N CYS A 14 2.30 -3.57 4.37
CA CYS A 14 2.03 -3.30 2.96
C CYS A 14 0.84 -4.12 2.45
N THR A 15 0.83 -5.43 2.72
CA THR A 15 -0.27 -6.31 2.29
C THR A 15 -1.59 -5.95 2.98
N LYS A 16 -1.58 -5.63 4.28
CA LYS A 16 -2.76 -5.13 4.99
C LYS A 16 -3.24 -3.81 4.42
N ALA A 17 -2.33 -2.88 4.12
CA ALA A 17 -2.70 -1.59 3.54
C ALA A 17 -3.40 -1.78 2.19
N LEU A 18 -2.83 -2.60 1.30
CA LEU A 18 -3.41 -2.90 -0.01
C LEU A 18 -4.77 -3.60 0.09
N LYS A 19 -4.92 -4.60 0.98
CA LYS A 19 -6.24 -5.21 1.25
C LYS A 19 -7.25 -4.19 1.74
N LYS A 20 -6.85 -3.27 2.61
CA LYS A 20 -7.71 -2.18 3.09
C LYS A 20 -8.08 -1.22 1.97
N ILE A 21 -7.12 -0.89 1.09
CA ILE A 21 -7.34 -0.03 -0.08
C ILE A 21 -8.34 -0.68 -1.04
N GLN A 22 -8.17 -1.98 -1.34
CA GLN A 22 -9.09 -2.75 -2.17
C GLN A 22 -10.49 -2.80 -1.53
N ALA A 23 -10.59 -3.12 -0.25
CA ALA A 23 -11.88 -3.14 0.46
C ALA A 23 -12.56 -1.75 0.51
N LEU A 24 -11.78 -0.66 0.59
CA LEU A 24 -12.30 0.71 0.55
C LEU A 24 -12.70 1.15 -0.86
N ALA A 25 -12.09 0.56 -1.89
CA ALA A 25 -12.29 0.95 -3.27
C ALA A 25 -13.27 0.02 -4.03
N GLY A 26 -13.63 -1.14 -3.46
CA GLY A 26 -14.65 -2.06 -3.98
C GLY A 26 -14.08 -3.23 -4.78
N ASP A 27 -14.97 -4.07 -5.33
CA ASP A 27 -14.63 -5.26 -6.14
C ASP A 27 -13.83 -4.91 -7.41
N ASN A 28 -14.11 -3.75 -8.02
CA ASN A 28 -13.39 -3.25 -9.20
C ASN A 28 -13.00 -1.78 -8.97
N PRO A 29 -11.89 -1.55 -8.27
CA PRO A 29 -11.52 -0.19 -7.90
C PRO A 29 -10.82 0.52 -9.06
N ASP A 30 -11.36 1.66 -9.50
CA ASP A 30 -10.69 2.53 -10.47
C ASP A 30 -9.39 3.13 -9.91
N LYS A 31 -8.49 3.55 -10.81
CA LYS A 31 -7.22 4.22 -10.43
C LYS A 31 -7.44 5.37 -9.44
N VAL A 32 -8.52 6.14 -9.63
CA VAL A 32 -8.89 7.27 -8.77
C VAL A 32 -9.36 6.81 -7.40
N ALA A 33 -10.19 5.76 -7.34
CA ALA A 33 -10.70 5.20 -6.09
C ALA A 33 -9.56 4.62 -5.23
N VAL A 34 -8.65 3.88 -5.87
CA VAL A 34 -7.44 3.35 -5.22
C VAL A 34 -6.60 4.49 -4.64
N ALA A 35 -6.27 5.51 -5.43
CA ALA A 35 -5.48 6.66 -4.98
C ALA A 35 -6.14 7.39 -3.79
N ALA A 36 -7.45 7.60 -3.85
CA ALA A 36 -8.22 8.23 -2.76
C ALA A 36 -8.19 7.39 -1.48
N ALA A 37 -8.32 6.06 -1.58
CA ALA A 37 -8.23 5.16 -0.45
C ALA A 37 -6.82 5.15 0.19
N MET A 38 -5.75 5.22 -0.63
CA MET A 38 -4.39 5.36 -0.12
C MET A 38 -4.19 6.67 0.67
N GLN A 39 -4.69 7.79 0.12
CA GLN A 39 -4.62 9.09 0.79
C GLN A 39 -5.43 9.13 2.09
N LYS A 40 -6.61 8.52 2.11
CA LYS A 40 -7.42 8.36 3.34
C LYS A 40 -6.63 7.60 4.40
N GLY A 41 -5.94 6.51 4.04
CA GLY A 41 -5.06 5.79 4.95
C GLY A 41 -3.97 6.67 5.58
N CYS A 42 -3.35 7.56 4.80
CA CYS A 42 -2.34 8.48 5.31
C CYS A 42 -2.88 9.57 6.23
N ARG A 43 -4.13 10.01 6.04
CA ARG A 43 -4.75 11.01 6.93
C ARG A 43 -4.99 10.46 8.33
N VAL A 44 -5.20 9.15 8.47
CA VAL A 44 -5.39 8.49 9.77
C VAL A 44 -4.10 8.48 10.61
N LEU A 45 -2.93 8.53 9.98
CA LEU A 45 -1.62 8.39 10.63
C LEU A 45 -1.15 9.67 11.38
N GLY A 46 -1.96 10.72 11.50
CA GLY A 46 -1.57 11.98 12.16
C GLY A 46 -0.51 12.77 11.38
N ARG A 47 -0.11 13.97 11.86
CA ARG A 47 0.73 14.91 11.07
C ARG A 47 2.12 14.38 10.70
N ALA A 48 2.82 13.75 11.64
CA ALA A 48 4.21 13.32 11.42
C ALA A 48 4.29 12.11 10.48
N MET A 49 3.56 11.04 10.79
CA MET A 49 3.53 9.83 9.96
C MET A 49 2.70 10.00 8.68
N GLY A 50 1.71 10.90 8.67
CA GLY A 50 0.93 11.23 7.48
C GLY A 50 1.78 11.81 6.34
N ARG A 51 2.75 12.70 6.64
CA ARG A 51 3.69 13.23 5.64
C ARG A 51 4.59 12.14 5.04
N LEU A 52 5.11 11.25 5.89
CA LEU A 52 5.90 10.11 5.43
C LEU A 52 5.05 9.16 4.58
N CYS A 53 3.84 8.85 5.05
CA CYS A 53 2.88 8.01 4.35
C CYS A 53 2.53 8.61 2.98
N GLN A 54 2.24 9.90 2.89
CA GLN A 54 1.92 10.54 1.61
C GLN A 54 3.06 10.46 0.59
N ARG A 55 4.32 10.57 1.04
CA ARG A 55 5.47 10.38 0.14
C ARG A 55 5.57 8.95 -0.36
N LEU A 56 5.38 7.97 0.52
CA LEU A 56 5.37 6.55 0.16
C LEU A 56 4.21 6.26 -0.79
N VAL A 57 3.00 6.67 -0.43
CA VAL A 57 1.80 6.55 -1.26
C VAL A 57 2.06 7.21 -2.61
N LYS A 58 2.52 8.46 -2.70
CA LYS A 58 2.76 9.09 -4.00
C LYS A 58 3.78 8.33 -4.87
N LYS A 59 4.81 7.74 -4.26
CA LYS A 59 5.82 6.94 -4.95
C LYS A 59 5.26 5.60 -5.45
N TYR A 60 4.38 4.98 -4.68
CA TYR A 60 3.85 3.64 -4.95
C TYR A 60 2.46 3.66 -5.59
N GLN A 61 1.76 4.78 -5.55
CA GLN A 61 0.40 4.97 -6.03
C GLN A 61 0.33 4.60 -7.49
N ASP A 62 1.27 5.04 -8.32
CA ASP A 62 1.27 4.72 -9.76
C ASP A 62 1.32 3.21 -10.03
N GLN A 63 2.17 2.49 -9.29
CA GLN A 63 2.26 1.03 -9.39
C GLN A 63 1.00 0.34 -8.86
N ILE A 64 0.47 0.81 -7.73
CA ILE A 64 -0.68 0.20 -7.07
C ILE A 64 -1.96 0.48 -7.84
N THR A 65 -2.19 1.70 -8.32
CA THR A 65 -3.33 2.06 -9.16
C THR A 65 -3.26 1.42 -10.53
N ASN A 66 -2.10 0.96 -10.99
CA ASN A 66 -2.00 0.18 -12.23
C ASN A 66 -2.15 -1.33 -12.00
N ARG A 67 -1.81 -1.86 -10.82
CA ARG A 67 -1.83 -3.31 -10.55
C ARG A 67 -3.09 -3.78 -9.81
N LEU A 68 -3.52 -3.03 -8.80
CA LEU A 68 -4.67 -3.38 -7.97
C LEU A 68 -5.99 -3.53 -8.77
N PRO A 69 -6.29 -2.68 -9.78
CA PRO A 69 -7.47 -2.86 -10.63
C PRO A 69 -7.33 -4.04 -11.62
N ASN A 70 -6.10 -4.46 -11.93
CA ASN A 70 -5.81 -5.61 -12.78
C ASN A 70 -5.93 -6.95 -12.04
N GLY A 71 -6.32 -6.93 -10.75
CA GLY A 71 -6.47 -8.14 -9.95
C GLY A 71 -5.17 -8.67 -9.34
N ASP A 72 -4.08 -7.89 -9.37
CA ASP A 72 -2.82 -8.28 -8.72
C ASP A 72 -3.03 -8.49 -7.21
N MET A 73 -2.43 -9.57 -6.68
CA MET A 73 -2.46 -9.84 -5.26
C MET A 73 -1.69 -8.77 -4.46
N PRO A 74 -2.17 -8.39 -3.26
CA PRO A 74 -1.48 -7.47 -2.36
C PRO A 74 -0.02 -7.84 -2.10
N ARG A 75 0.27 -9.14 -2.02
CA ARG A 75 1.63 -9.64 -1.77
C ARG A 75 2.54 -9.38 -2.96
N ASP A 76 2.11 -9.67 -4.18
CA ASP A 76 2.87 -9.44 -5.41
C ASP A 76 3.20 -7.97 -5.62
N ILE A 77 2.23 -7.09 -5.40
CA ILE A 77 2.47 -5.64 -5.48
C ILE A 77 3.54 -5.23 -4.45
N CYS A 78 3.45 -5.71 -3.21
CA CYS A 78 4.44 -5.43 -2.17
C CYS A 78 5.83 -6.01 -2.47
N THR A 79 5.90 -7.17 -3.13
CA THR A 79 7.14 -7.79 -3.60
C THR A 79 7.74 -6.99 -4.76
N ALA A 80 6.93 -6.58 -5.73
CA ALA A 80 7.33 -5.72 -6.85
C ALA A 80 7.86 -4.36 -6.38
N MET A 81 7.32 -3.83 -5.28
CA MET A 81 7.79 -2.61 -4.62
C MET A 81 9.08 -2.80 -3.80
N GLY A 82 9.61 -4.02 -3.71
CA GLY A 82 10.79 -4.38 -2.91
C GLY A 82 10.56 -4.33 -1.40
N ILE A 83 9.29 -4.27 -0.96
CA ILE A 83 8.90 -4.20 0.45
C ILE A 83 8.86 -5.60 1.06
N CYS A 84 8.19 -6.52 0.38
CA CYS A 84 8.26 -7.95 0.67
C CYS A 84 9.48 -8.54 -0.05
N ARG A 85 10.12 -9.54 0.55
CA ARG A 85 11.08 -10.40 -0.13
C ARG A 85 10.30 -11.64 -0.60
N SER A 86 10.51 -12.04 -1.85
CA SER A 86 9.93 -13.24 -2.46
C SER A 86 10.20 -14.47 -1.60
#